data_AF-A0A3D4JF95-F1
#
_entry.id   AF-A0A3D4JF95-F1
#
_cell.length_a   1.000
_cell.length_b   1.000
_cell.length_c   1.000
_cell.angle_alpha   90.00
_cell.angle_beta   90.00
_cell.angle_gamma   90.00
#
_symmetry.space_group_name_H-M   'P 1'
#
loop_
_entity.id
_entity.type
_entity.pdbx_description
1 polymer ?
#
loop_
_entity_poly.entity_id
_entity_poly.type
_entity_poly.pdbx_seq_one_letter_code
_entity_poly.pdbx_strand_id
1 'polypeptide(L)'
;MGEFTILLGAFGSNAIGNPWYAGISALGVIMAAVYILYMFQRMFMGPAGEVTHHHQLKDLNWREIITMVPLIIFMFWIGLYPKPFFDILAPAVEKLLSALPL
;
A
#
# COMPACT_ATOMS: atom_id res chain seq x y z
N MET A 1 4.14 1.54 5.41
CA MET A 1 4.12 1.42 6.90
C MET A 1 3.25 0.26 7.36
N GLY A 2 1.96 0.20 6.98
CA GLY A 2 1.06 -0.87 7.45
C GLY A 2 1.50 -2.30 7.09
N GLU A 3 2.00 -2.51 5.87
CA GLU A 3 2.51 -3.82 5.41
C GLU A 3 3.64 -4.38 6.30
N PHE A 4 4.53 -3.51 6.79
CA PHE A 4 5.63 -3.90 7.68
C PHE A 4 5.11 -4.31 9.06
N THR A 5 4.16 -3.56 9.62
CA THR A 5 3.52 -3.90 10.91
C THR A 5 2.79 -5.25 10.83
N ILE A 6 2.14 -5.53 9.70
CA ILE A 6 1.46 -6.82 9.45
C ILE A 6 2.49 -7.96 9.40
N LEU A 7 3.60 -7.79 8.69
CA LEU A 7 4.66 -8.80 8.63
C LEU A 7 5.30 -9.05 10.01
N LEU A 8 5.57 -8.00 10.77
CA LEU A 8 6.07 -8.10 12.16
C LEU A 8 5.09 -8.88 13.05
N GLY A 9 3.79 -8.59 12.95
CA GLY A 9 2.76 -9.33 13.67
C GLY A 9 2.67 -10.81 13.23
N ALA A 10 2.79 -11.09 11.94
CA ALA A 10 2.75 -12.45 11.39
C ALA A 10 3.98 -13.28 11.80
N PHE A 11 5.17 -12.67 11.85
CA PHE A 11 6.40 -13.34 12.30
C PHE A 11 6.39 -13.66 13.80
N GLY A 12 5.83 -12.79 14.64
CA GLY A 12 5.80 -12.94 16.09
C GLY A 12 4.57 -13.68 16.65
N SER A 13 3.64 -14.11 15.80
CA SER A 13 2.39 -14.73 16.24
C SER A 13 2.57 -16.21 16.63
N ASN A 14 2.29 -16.52 17.89
CA ASN A 14 2.25 -17.89 18.41
C ASN A 14 1.18 -18.77 17.72
N ALA A 15 0.16 -18.17 17.11
CA ALA A 15 -0.93 -18.88 16.44
C ALA A 15 -0.53 -19.46 15.08
N ILE A 16 0.46 -18.87 14.41
CA ILE A 16 0.89 -19.29 13.06
C ILE A 16 1.99 -20.36 13.16
N GLY A 17 2.80 -20.35 14.22
CA GLY A 17 3.77 -21.40 14.58
C GLY A 17 4.90 -21.67 13.58
N ASN A 18 4.84 -21.10 12.37
CA ASN A 18 5.81 -21.32 11.30
C ASN A 18 6.14 -19.99 10.58
N PRO A 19 7.40 -19.50 10.67
CA PRO A 19 7.87 -18.28 10.01
C PRO A 19 7.72 -18.28 8.47
N TRP A 20 7.49 -19.44 7.86
CA TRP A 20 7.38 -19.62 6.42
C TRP A 20 6.31 -18.74 5.76
N TYR A 21 5.17 -18.53 6.44
CA TYR A 21 4.07 -17.70 5.91
C TYR A 21 4.45 -16.22 5.77
N ALA A 22 5.25 -15.72 6.71
CA ALA A 22 5.74 -14.36 6.64
C ALA A 22 6.82 -14.20 5.56
N GLY A 23 7.62 -15.24 5.31
CA GLY A 23 8.54 -15.32 4.18
C GLY A 23 7.84 -15.24 2.81
N ILE A 24 6.76 -16.01 2.62
CA ILE A 24 5.96 -15.94 1.37
C ILE A 24 5.33 -14.55 1.20
N SER A 25 4.83 -13.97 2.29
CA SER A 25 4.21 -12.63 2.24
C SER A 25 5.22 -11.55 1.83
N ALA A 26 6.47 -11.63 2.32
CA ALA A 26 7.54 -10.74 1.91
C ALA A 26 7.86 -10.82 0.41
N LEU A 27 7.84 -12.03 -0.18
CA LEU A 27 7.98 -12.20 -1.63
C LEU A 27 6.86 -11.49 -2.40
N GLY A 28 5.62 -11.53 -1.89
CA GLY A 28 4.50 -10.80 -2.47
C GLY A 28 4.74 -9.28 -2.53
N VAL A 29 5.28 -8.70 -1.46
CA VAL A 29 5.63 -7.26 -1.41
C VAL A 29 6.72 -6.93 -2.44
N ILE A 30 7.74 -7.77 -2.57
CA ILE A 30 8.81 -7.58 -3.56
C ILE A 30 8.24 -7.63 -4.98
N MET A 31 7.39 -8.61 -5.29
CA MET A 31 6.76 -8.71 -6.61
C MET A 31 5.88 -7.50 -6.92
N ALA A 32 5.14 -6.98 -5.94
CA ALA A 32 4.34 -5.76 -6.13
C ALA A 32 5.22 -4.55 -6.48
N ALA A 33 6.36 -4.38 -5.81
CA ALA A 33 7.32 -3.32 -6.10
C ALA A 33 7.91 -3.46 -7.52
N VAL A 34 8.33 -4.67 -7.91
CA VAL A 34 8.84 -4.94 -9.26
C VAL A 34 7.78 -4.64 -10.33
N TYR A 35 6.53 -5.05 -10.10
CA TYR A 35 5.42 -4.80 -11.02
C TYR A 35 5.16 -3.31 -11.22
N ILE A 36 5.07 -2.53 -10.14
CA ILE A 36 4.83 -1.08 -10.21
C ILE A 36 5.98 -0.38 -10.94
N LEU A 37 7.23 -0.78 -10.65
CA LEU A 37 8.41 -0.22 -11.32
C LEU A 37 8.44 -0.55 -12.81
N TYR A 38 8.18 -1.80 -13.18
CA TYR A 38 8.09 -2.22 -14.57
C TYR A 38 6.96 -1.49 -15.31
N MET A 39 5.79 -1.36 -14.69
CA MET A 39 4.66 -0.62 -15.23
C MET A 39 5.01 0.86 -15.44
N PHE A 40 5.63 1.51 -14.45
CA PHE A 40 6.03 2.92 -14.54
C PHE A 40 7.01 3.15 -15.69
N GLN A 41 8.04 2.31 -15.81
CA GLN A 41 9.00 2.38 -16.91
C GLN A 41 8.31 2.22 -18.27
N ARG A 42 7.39 1.25 -18.39
CA ARG A 42 6.71 0.99 -19.66
C ARG A 42 5.71 2.09 -20.03
N MET A 43 5.05 2.70 -19.05
CA MET A 43 4.00 3.70 -19.26
C MET A 43 4.57 5.10 -19.50
N PHE A 44 5.59 5.51 -18.75
CA PHE A 44 6.13 6.88 -18.80
C PHE A 44 7.46 6.99 -19.54
N MET A 45 8.27 5.93 -19.57
CA MET A 45 9.63 5.94 -20.13
C MET A 45 9.74 5.07 -21.40
N GLY A 46 8.65 4.41 -21.80
CA GLY A 46 8.58 3.59 -23.00
C GLY A 46 8.44 4.43 -24.28
N PRO A 47 8.64 3.81 -25.46
CA PRO A 47 8.38 4.47 -26.74
C PRO A 47 6.91 4.89 -26.84
N ALA A 48 6.66 5.99 -27.56
CA ALA A 48 5.31 6.48 -27.82
C ALA A 48 4.43 5.35 -28.41
N GLY A 49 3.38 4.96 -27.69
CA GLY A 49 2.40 3.98 -28.16
C GLY A 49 1.41 4.60 -29.15
N GLU A 50 0.53 3.77 -29.73
CA GLU A 50 -0.53 4.22 -30.65
C GLU A 50 -1.40 5.35 -30.07
N VAL A 51 -1.66 5.34 -28.76
CA VAL A 51 -2.46 6.36 -28.06
C VAL A 51 -1.80 7.74 -28.13
N THR A 52 -0.49 7.81 -27.93
CA THR A 52 0.30 9.06 -28.01
C THR A 52 0.54 9.53 -29.44
N HIS A 53 0.47 8.64 -30.43
CA HIS A 53 0.63 8.99 -31.84
C HIS A 53 -0.62 9.63 -32.45
N HIS A 54 -1.81 9.26 -31.98
CA HIS A 54 -3.08 9.72 -32.58
C HIS A 54 -3.87 10.70 -31.71
N HIS A 55 -3.55 10.84 -30.42
CA HIS A 55 -4.23 11.76 -29.52
C HIS A 55 -3.23 12.70 -28.84
N GLN A 56 -3.41 14.01 -29.00
CA GLN A 56 -2.73 14.98 -28.16
C GLN A 56 -3.26 14.82 -26.73
N LEU A 57 -2.42 14.29 -25.85
CA LEU A 57 -2.74 14.21 -24.42
C LEU A 57 -2.84 15.63 -23.87
N LYS A 58 -4.03 15.96 -23.36
CA LYS A 58 -4.26 17.25 -22.72
C LYS A 58 -3.78 17.19 -21.28
N ASP A 59 -3.14 18.25 -20.82
CA ASP A 59 -2.71 18.38 -19.43
C ASP A 59 -3.91 18.35 -18.46
N LEU A 60 -3.60 17.98 -17.21
CA LEU A 60 -4.58 17.89 -16.14
C LEU A 60 -5.30 19.22 -15.92
N ASN A 61 -6.62 19.17 -15.87
CA ASN A 61 -7.49 20.28 -15.57
C ASN A 61 -7.51 20.54 -14.04
N TRP A 62 -7.78 21.78 -13.64
CA TRP A 62 -7.81 22.21 -12.24
C TRP A 62 -8.75 21.36 -11.37
N ARG A 63 -9.86 20.89 -11.96
CA ARG A 63 -10.82 19.99 -11.29
C ARG A 63 -10.21 18.62 -10.96
N GLU A 64 -9.34 18.09 -11.82
CA GLU A 64 -8.66 16.80 -11.62
C GLU A 64 -7.56 16.91 -10.55
N ILE A 65 -6.88 18.06 -10.51
CA ILE A 65 -5.89 18.32 -9.47
C ILE A 65 -6.57 18.42 -8.10
N ILE A 66 -7.68 19.14 -7.98
CA ILE A 66 -8.42 19.28 -6.72
C ILE A 66 -8.93 17.93 -6.19
N THR A 67 -9.25 16.96 -7.04
CA THR A 67 -9.66 15.62 -6.57
C THR A 67 -8.48 14.74 -6.18
N MET A 68 -7.31 14.90 -6.81
CA MET A 68 -6.10 14.13 -6.50
C MET A 68 -5.36 14.65 -5.25
N VAL A 69 -5.31 15.97 -5.05
CA VAL A 69 -4.56 16.60 -3.95
C VAL A 69 -4.96 16.06 -2.57
N PRO A 70 -6.25 15.93 -2.20
CA PRO A 70 -6.66 15.38 -0.91
C PRO A 70 -6.15 13.96 -0.69
N LEU A 71 -6.18 13.10 -1.72
CA LEU A 71 -5.68 11.73 -1.64
C LEU A 71 -4.18 11.71 -1.35
N ILE A 72 -3.42 12.56 -2.03
CA ILE A 72 -1.97 12.70 -1.81
C ILE A 72 -1.69 13.18 -0.38
N ILE A 73 -2.43 14.19 0.10
CA ILE A 73 -2.32 14.68 1.48
C ILE A 73 -2.56 13.55 2.48
N PHE A 74 -3.61 12.75 2.29
CA PHE A 74 -3.88 11.60 3.16
C PHE A 74 -2.80 10.54 3.08
N MET A 75 -2.26 10.22 1.89
CA MET A 75 -1.14 9.28 1.75
C MET A 75 0.08 9.73 2.57
N PHE A 76 0.44 11.01 2.50
CA PHE A 76 1.56 11.55 3.29
C PHE A 76 1.25 11.59 4.78
N TRP A 77 0.05 12.02 5.17
CA TRP A 77 -0.34 12.10 6.57
C TRP A 77 -0.31 10.72 7.24
N ILE A 78 -0.96 9.72 6.63
CA ILE A 78 -1.00 8.35 7.16
C ILE A 78 0.41 7.73 7.12
N GLY A 79 1.18 8.00 6.07
CA GLY A 79 2.54 7.48 5.91
C GLY A 79 3.52 7.99 6.97
N LEU A 80 3.48 9.28 7.29
CA LEU A 80 4.39 9.93 8.25
C LEU A 80 3.91 9.79 9.70
N TYR A 81 2.61 9.87 9.94
CA TYR A 81 2.03 9.81 11.29
C TYR A 81 0.82 8.85 11.34
N PRO A 82 1.07 7.52 11.34
CA PRO A 82 0.00 6.52 11.35
C PRO A 82 -0.69 6.36 12.72
N LYS A 83 -0.10 6.92 13.79
CA LYS A 83 -0.51 6.72 15.19
C LYS A 83 -2.01 6.96 15.45
N PRO A 84 -2.64 8.05 14.96
CA PRO A 84 -4.06 8.31 15.21
C PRO A 84 -4.98 7.21 14.65
N PHE A 85 -4.60 6.62 13.52
CA PHE A 85 -5.38 5.52 12.93
C PHE A 85 -5.22 4.23 13.75
N PHE A 86 -4.00 3.94 14.22
CA PHE A 86 -3.76 2.80 15.09
C PHE A 86 -4.47 2.94 16.44
N ASP A 87 -4.51 4.13 17.04
CA ASP A 87 -5.16 4.37 18.34
C ASP A 87 -6.68 4.13 18.27
N ILE A 88 -7.31 4.39 17.12
CA ILE A 88 -8.73 4.08 16.88
C ILE A 88 -8.96 2.57 16.74
N LEU A 89 -8.03 1.86 16.10
CA LEU A 89 -8.15 0.42 15.83
C LEU A 89 -7.78 -0.45 17.05
N ALA A 90 -6.81 -0.03 17.86
CA ALA A 90 -6.29 -0.77 19.01
C ALA A 90 -7.37 -1.34 19.95
N PRO A 91 -8.34 -0.57 20.46
CA PRO A 91 -9.33 -1.10 21.40
C PRO A 91 -10.27 -2.13 20.76
N ALA A 92 -10.53 -2.05 19.45
CA ALA A 92 -11.32 -3.05 18.75
C ALA A 92 -10.51 -4.35 18.57
N VAL A 93 -9.23 -4.25 18.24
CA VAL A 93 -8.32 -5.40 18.10
C VAL A 93 -8.10 -6.10 19.45
N GLU A 94 -7.89 -5.36 20.54
CA GLU A 94 -7.74 -5.93 21.89
C GLU A 94 -8.97 -6.73 22.32
N LYS A 95 -10.17 -6.21 22.06
CA LYS A 95 -11.42 -6.93 22.32
C LYS A 95 -11.49 -8.24 21.53
N LEU A 96 -11.12 -8.23 20.26
CA LEU A 96 -11.09 -9.43 19.42
C LEU A 96 -10.08 -10.46 19.92
N LEU A 97 -8.88 -10.02 20.32
CA LEU A 97 -7.86 -10.90 20.88
C LEU A 97 -8.31 -11.52 22.22
N SER A 98 -8.99 -10.75 23.08
CA SER A 98 -9.50 -11.25 24.36
C SER A 98 -10.67 -12.24 24.22
N ALA A 99 -11.43 -12.17 23.12
CA ALA A 99 -12.55 -13.05 22.85
C ALA A 99 -12.14 -14.38 22.20
N LEU A 100 -10.95 -14.43 21.59
CA LEU A 100 -10.43 -15.62 20.94
C LEU A 100 -9.51 -16.39 21.90
N PRO A 101 -9.73 -17.71 22.10
CA PRO A 101 -8.79 -18.56 22.81
C PRO A 101 -7.63 -18.89 21.86
N LEU A 102 -6.63 -18.00 21.80
CA LEU A 102 -5.33 -18.26 21.17
C LEU A 102 -4.33 -18.77 22.21
#